data_AF-A0AAE9MK05-F1
#
_entry.id   AF-A0AAE9MK05-F1
#
_cell.length_a   1.000
_cell.length_b   1.000
_cell.length_c   1.000
_cell.angle_alpha   90.00
_cell.angle_beta   90.00
_cell.angle_gamma   90.00
#
_symmetry.space_group_name_H-M   'P 1'
#
loop_
_entity.id
_entity.type
_entity.pdbx_description
1 polymer ?
#
loop_
_entity_poly.entity_id
_entity_poly.type
_entity_poly.pdbx_seq_one_letter_code
_entity_poly.pdbx_strand_id
1 'polypeptide(L)'
;MDAGGRAEVTDDPLGVVSLAESGLGICQAYDFIVAERIARGTLVEIMPELRGRLRVFSLIYAPHKTLTTAAKAFIEVMLSD
;
A
#
# COMPACT_ATOMS: atom_id res chain seq x y z
N MET A 1 16.35 -31.18 -10.30
CA MET A 1 17.37 -30.36 -9.64
C MET A 1 16.79 -28.96 -9.58
N ASP A 2 16.08 -28.65 -8.49
CA ASP A 2 15.41 -27.37 -8.29
C ASP A 2 16.47 -26.29 -8.03
N ALA A 3 16.81 -25.53 -9.05
CA ALA A 3 17.55 -24.29 -8.91
C ALA A 3 16.55 -23.14 -8.61
N GLY A 4 15.76 -23.29 -7.55
CA GLY A 4 14.87 -22.22 -7.08
C GLY A 4 15.71 -21.10 -6.47
N GLY A 5 15.93 -20.02 -7.22
CA GLY A 5 16.63 -18.84 -6.73
C GLY A 5 15.89 -18.22 -5.53
N ARG A 6 16.64 -17.75 -4.54
CA ARG A 6 16.07 -17.02 -3.40
C ARG A 6 15.83 -15.57 -3.81
N ALA A 7 14.57 -15.13 -3.75
CA ALA A 7 14.20 -13.73 -3.89
C ALA A 7 14.12 -13.08 -2.50
N GLU A 8 14.68 -11.89 -2.36
CA GLU A 8 14.65 -11.11 -1.13
C GLU A 8 14.28 -9.66 -1.46
N VAL A 9 13.35 -9.10 -0.68
CA VAL A 9 12.87 -7.73 -0.80
C VAL A 9 12.89 -7.13 0.60
N THR A 10 13.49 -5.96 0.73
CA THR A 10 13.67 -5.25 2.01
C THR A 10 13.24 -3.81 1.83
N ASP A 11 12.48 -3.28 2.80
CA ASP A 11 11.96 -1.91 2.82
C ASP A 11 11.12 -1.50 1.59
N ASP A 12 10.56 -2.48 0.87
CA ASP A 12 9.67 -2.26 -0.27
C ASP A 12 8.34 -3.01 -0.09
N PRO A 13 7.29 -2.30 0.40
CA PRO A 13 5.96 -2.86 0.54
C PRO A 13 5.32 -3.32 -0.78
N LEU A 14 5.67 -2.70 -1.92
CA LEU A 14 5.12 -3.07 -3.23
C LEU A 14 5.80 -4.32 -3.79
N GLY A 15 7.11 -4.46 -3.54
CA GLY A 15 7.88 -5.64 -3.92
C GLY A 15 7.35 -6.90 -3.25
N VAL A 16 7.00 -6.85 -1.95
CA VAL A 16 6.42 -7.99 -1.24
C VAL A 16 5.07 -8.41 -1.83
N VAL A 17 4.22 -7.45 -2.23
CA VAL A 17 2.95 -7.74 -2.91
C VAL A 17 3.18 -8.39 -4.27
N SER A 18 4.20 -7.91 -5.01
CA SER A 18 4.56 -8.46 -6.32
C SER A 18 5.07 -9.91 -6.21
N LEU A 19 5.81 -10.23 -5.15
CA LEU A 19 6.22 -11.61 -4.85
C LEU A 19 5.01 -12.51 -4.55
N ALA A 20 4.07 -12.06 -3.73
CA ALA A 20 2.85 -12.82 -3.43
C ALA A 20 1.99 -13.04 -4.69
N GLU A 21 1.81 -12.01 -5.52
CA GLU A 21 1.11 -12.11 -6.81
C GLU A 21 1.81 -13.08 -7.78
N SER A 22 3.13 -13.21 -7.69
CA SER A 22 3.92 -14.18 -8.46
C SER A 22 3.92 -15.61 -7.88
N GLY A 23 3.18 -15.84 -6.79
CA GLY A 23 3.05 -17.16 -6.14
C GLY A 23 4.16 -17.48 -5.14
N LEU A 24 4.97 -16.51 -4.71
CA LEU A 24 6.04 -16.73 -3.71
C LEU A 24 5.54 -16.69 -2.27
N GLY A 25 4.23 -16.74 -2.03
CA GLY A 25 3.62 -16.91 -0.71
C GLY A 25 2.50 -15.92 -0.41
N ILE A 26 2.32 -15.61 0.87
CA ILE A 26 1.31 -14.67 1.37
C ILE A 26 1.98 -13.41 1.92
N CYS A 27 1.30 -12.28 1.86
CA CYS A 27 1.77 -11.02 2.43
C CYS A 27 0.68 -10.29 3.21
N GLN A 28 1.07 -9.50 4.21
CA GLN A 28 0.21 -8.53 4.84
C GLN A 28 0.46 -7.16 4.19
N ALA A 29 -0.58 -6.55 3.62
CA ALA A 29 -0.50 -5.28 2.92
C ALA A 29 -1.70 -4.39 3.30
N TYR A 30 -1.58 -3.10 3.01
CA TYR A 30 -2.72 -2.19 3.17
C TYR A 30 -3.74 -2.39 2.05
N ASP A 31 -5.02 -2.24 2.38
CA ASP A 31 -6.13 -2.43 1.43
C ASP A 31 -5.93 -1.63 0.13
N PHE A 32 -5.49 -0.37 0.24
CA PHE A 32 -5.28 0.49 -0.93
C PHE A 32 -4.16 0.02 -1.88
N ILE A 33 -3.19 -0.77 -1.40
CA ILE A 33 -2.11 -1.31 -2.23
C ILE A 33 -2.63 -2.50 -3.08
N VAL A 34 -3.50 -3.32 -2.50
CA VAL A 34 -3.95 -4.59 -3.09
C VAL A 34 -5.33 -4.51 -3.74
N ALA A 35 -6.08 -3.41 -3.54
CA ALA A 35 -7.45 -3.25 -4.01
C ALA A 35 -7.65 -3.63 -5.48
N GLU A 36 -6.79 -3.13 -6.39
CA GLU A 36 -6.87 -3.43 -7.81
C GLU A 36 -6.60 -4.90 -8.13
N ARG A 37 -5.63 -5.53 -7.44
CA ARG A 37 -5.25 -6.93 -7.64
C ARG A 37 -6.33 -7.88 -7.16
N ILE A 38 -6.97 -7.54 -6.04
CA ILE A 38 -8.16 -8.25 -5.54
C ILE A 38 -9.33 -8.08 -6.52
N ALA A 39 -9.58 -6.87 -7.02
CA ALA A 39 -10.65 -6.63 -8.00
C ALA A 39 -10.44 -7.41 -9.30
N ARG A 40 -9.19 -7.58 -9.73
CA ARG A 40 -8.79 -8.39 -10.90
C ARG A 40 -8.76 -9.90 -10.61
N GLY A 41 -8.85 -10.31 -9.35
CA GLY A 41 -8.73 -11.71 -8.92
C GLY A 41 -7.32 -12.28 -8.99
N THR A 42 -6.27 -11.45 -9.14
CA THR A 42 -4.87 -11.91 -9.09
C THR A 42 -4.36 -12.10 -7.67
N LEU A 43 -5.03 -11.48 -6.70
CA LEU A 43 -4.86 -11.75 -5.26
C LEU A 43 -6.22 -12.02 -4.62
N VAL A 44 -6.20 -12.73 -3.49
CA VAL A 44 -7.39 -13.00 -2.66
C VAL A 44 -7.07 -12.70 -1.21
N GLU A 45 -8.04 -12.11 -0.49
CA GLU A 45 -7.92 -11.93 0.96
C GLU A 45 -8.03 -13.28 1.68
N ILE A 46 -7.17 -13.49 2.67
CA ILE A 46 -7.19 -14.64 3.58
C ILE A 46 -7.16 -14.17 5.03
N MET A 47 -7.70 -14.97 5.94
CA MET A 47 -7.70 -14.71 7.39
C MET A 47 -8.23 -13.29 7.75
N PRO A 48 -9.46 -12.92 7.32
CA PRO A 48 -10.02 -11.58 7.57
C PRO A 48 -10.11 -11.22 9.06
N GLU A 49 -10.13 -12.21 9.95
CA GLU A 49 -10.08 -12.04 11.40
C GLU A 49 -8.71 -11.55 11.93
N LEU A 50 -7.66 -11.60 11.10
CA LEU A 50 -6.29 -11.21 11.45
C LEU A 50 -5.80 -9.92 10.77
N ARG A 51 -6.71 -9.05 10.28
CA ARG A 51 -6.37 -7.80 9.56
C ARG A 51 -5.47 -6.82 10.32
N GLY A 52 -5.34 -6.96 11.63
CA GLY A 52 -4.46 -6.12 12.44
C GLY A 52 -4.99 -4.70 12.62
N ARG A 53 -4.09 -3.73 12.80
CA ARG A 53 -4.45 -2.32 13.06
C ARG A 53 -4.49 -1.52 11.75
N LEU A 54 -5.51 -0.69 11.62
CA LEU A 54 -5.54 0.37 10.62
C LEU A 54 -4.38 1.34 10.81
N ARG A 55 -3.75 1.74 9.69
CA ARG A 55 -2.77 2.83 9.66
C ARG A 55 -3.45 4.10 9.15
N VAL A 56 -3.37 5.15 9.95
CA VAL A 56 -3.86 6.48 9.59
C VAL A 56 -2.79 7.17 8.73
N PHE A 57 -3.18 7.70 7.59
CA PHE A 57 -2.35 8.60 6.78
C PHE A 57 -2.71 10.05 7.11
N SER A 58 -1.69 10.88 7.33
CA SER A 58 -1.87 12.28 7.72
C SER A 58 -1.22 13.19 6.70
N LEU A 59 -1.94 14.24 6.31
CA LEU A 59 -1.37 15.35 5.55
C LEU A 59 -0.73 16.35 6.52
N ILE A 60 0.59 16.50 6.47
CA ILE A 60 1.35 17.38 7.36
C ILE A 60 1.88 18.57 6.56
N TYR A 61 1.61 19.78 7.05
CA TYR A 61 2.12 21.04 6.49
C TYR A 61 2.51 21.99 7.62
N ALA A 62 3.39 22.95 7.33
CA ALA A 62 3.89 23.87 8.35
C ALA A 62 2.77 24.82 8.82
N PRO A 63 2.36 24.79 10.12
CA PRO A 63 1.18 25.51 10.60
C PRO A 63 1.32 27.03 10.60
N HIS A 64 2.55 27.56 10.57
CA HIS A 64 2.83 28.99 10.64
C HIS A 64 3.44 29.56 9.34
N LYS A 65 3.40 28.81 8.24
CA LYS A 65 3.80 29.31 6.92
C LYS A 65 2.56 29.65 6.11
N THR A 66 2.59 30.81 5.46
CA THR A 66 1.59 31.13 4.44
C THR A 66 1.68 30.11 3.31
N LEU A 67 0.64 29.30 3.14
CA LEU A 67 0.55 28.34 2.04
C LEU A 67 0.30 29.07 0.72
N THR A 68 0.98 28.61 -0.34
CA THR A 68 0.71 29.09 -1.70
C THR A 68 -0.68 28.65 -2.16
N THR A 69 -1.26 29.34 -3.15
CA THR A 69 -2.54 28.95 -3.75
C THR A 69 -2.49 27.50 -4.28
N ALA A 70 -1.37 27.10 -4.88
CA ALA A 70 -1.17 25.73 -5.36
C ALA A 70 -1.17 24.70 -4.21
N ALA A 71 -0.51 25.00 -3.08
CA ALA A 71 -0.51 24.12 -1.92
C ALA A 71 -1.91 23.98 -1.31
N LYS A 72 -2.67 25.09 -1.24
CA LYS A 72 -4.06 25.06 -0.76
C LYS A 72 -4.96 24.22 -1.67
N ALA A 73 -4.88 24.43 -2.98
CA ALA A 73 -5.63 23.65 -3.97
C ALA A 73 -5.26 22.16 -3.90
N PHE A 74 -3.98 21.83 -3.73
CA PHE A 74 -3.54 20.45 -3.55
C PHE A 74 -4.11 19.82 -2.27
N ILE A 75 -4.08 20.54 -1.14
CA ILE A 75 -4.67 20.08 0.12
C ILE A 75 -6.18 19.83 -0.08
N GLU A 76 -6.88 20.72 -0.76
CA GLU A 76 -8.32 20.57 -1.05
C GLU A 76 -8.59 19.31 -1.88
N VAL A 77 -7.81 19.06 -2.93
CA VAL A 77 -7.90 17.82 -3.73
C VAL A 77 -7.58 16.57 -2.92
N MET A 78 -6.63 16.63 -1.98
CA MET A 78 -6.28 15.49 -1.13
C MET A 78 -7.32 15.19 -0.06
N LEU A 79 -8.17 16.16 0.28
CA LEU A 79 -9.22 16.05 1.30
C LEU A 79 -10.62 15.85 0.71
N SER A 80 -10.77 15.92 -0.62
CA SER A 80 -12.04 15.62 -1.28
C SER A 80 -12.33 14.12 -1.25
N ASP A 81 -13.57 13.75 -0.95
CA ASP A 81 -14.06 12.36 -0.94
C ASP A 81 -14.07 11.69 -2.32
#